data_AF-A0A1D2SKU3-F1
#
_entry.id   AF-A0A1D2SKU3-F1
#
_cell.length_a   1.000
_cell.length_b   1.000
_cell.length_c   1.000
_cell.angle_alpha   90.00
_cell.angle_beta   90.00
_cell.angle_gamma   90.00
#
_symmetry.space_group_name_H-M   'P 1'
#
loop_
_entity.id
_entity.type
_entity.pdbx_description
1 polymer ?
#
loop_
_entity_poly.entity_id
_entity_poly.type
_entity_poly.pdbx_seq_one_letter_code
_entity_poly.pdbx_strand_id
1 'polypeptide(L)'
;MSKRTADERVQDLFFGAVRDRAKLEREVLELNTQEQANYLRRLYRATRNNLIVWQLYAVYRQAKLPIPEDVLRMLDCFGEALQTASGPKEVAKALGLTGEKGGAQGAAALAKAKRHLHLVTDVHVRMEHDKSLPGVQRWGPERIFAQVAREKKTTVGAVKAAWRRHLERIEPKRAGSATTVDAITAALRPRKVR
;
A
#
# COMPACT_ATOMS: atom_id res chain seq x y z
N MET A 1 -34.42 -45.46 -7.17
CA MET A 1 -33.10 -44.79 -7.22
C MET A 1 -32.83 -44.35 -8.65
N SER A 2 -32.93 -43.05 -8.94
CA SER A 2 -32.80 -42.51 -10.30
C SER A 2 -31.33 -42.49 -10.72
N LYS A 3 -30.99 -43.18 -11.82
CA LYS A 3 -29.64 -43.18 -12.41
C LYS A 3 -29.45 -41.87 -13.17
N ARG A 4 -28.65 -40.95 -12.62
CA ARG A 4 -28.20 -39.74 -13.33
C ARG A 4 -27.58 -40.12 -14.67
N THR A 5 -28.02 -39.45 -15.74
CA THR A 5 -27.54 -39.69 -17.11
C THR A 5 -26.13 -39.13 -17.30
N ALA A 6 -25.40 -39.65 -18.29
CA ALA A 6 -24.03 -39.23 -18.57
C ALA A 6 -23.92 -37.72 -18.85
N ASP A 7 -24.97 -37.12 -19.44
CA ASP A 7 -25.05 -35.67 -19.69
C ASP A 7 -25.10 -34.82 -18.41
N GLU A 8 -25.79 -35.28 -17.36
CA GLU A 8 -25.82 -34.56 -16.07
C GLU A 8 -24.45 -34.55 -15.40
N ARG A 9 -23.67 -35.64 -15.54
CA ARG A 9 -22.31 -35.72 -14.99
C ARG A 9 -21.31 -34.85 -15.76
N VAL A 10 -21.47 -34.76 -17.07
CA VAL A 10 -20.65 -33.87 -17.92
C VAL A 10 -20.99 -32.41 -17.61
N GLN A 11 -22.26 -32.07 -17.43
CA GLN A 11 -22.65 -30.72 -16.98
C GLN A 11 -22.08 -30.38 -15.59
N ASP A 12 -22.11 -31.30 -14.61
CA ASP A 12 -21.50 -31.05 -13.29
C ASP A 12 -19.97 -30.89 -13.36
N LEU A 13 -19.27 -31.61 -14.23
CA LEU A 13 -17.82 -31.47 -14.44
C LEU A 13 -17.44 -30.16 -15.15
N PHE A 14 -18.19 -29.76 -16.17
CA PHE A 14 -17.90 -28.53 -16.91
C PHE A 14 -18.41 -27.27 -16.18
N PHE A 15 -19.60 -27.28 -15.57
CA PHE A 15 -20.15 -26.14 -14.85
C PHE A 15 -19.71 -26.07 -13.37
N GLY A 16 -19.39 -27.21 -12.74
CA GLY A 16 -18.77 -27.26 -11.41
C GLY A 16 -17.36 -26.67 -11.41
N ALA A 17 -16.53 -27.03 -12.40
CA ALA A 17 -15.19 -26.48 -12.56
C ALA A 17 -15.20 -24.96 -12.87
N VAL A 18 -16.21 -24.46 -13.59
CA VAL A 18 -16.39 -23.01 -13.85
C VAL A 18 -16.85 -22.26 -12.59
N ARG A 19 -17.73 -22.86 -11.77
CA ARG A 19 -18.12 -22.31 -10.46
C ARG A 19 -16.93 -22.25 -9.51
N ASP A 20 -16.10 -23.28 -9.48
CA ASP A 20 -14.89 -23.32 -8.67
C ASP A 20 -13.87 -22.27 -9.13
N ARG A 21 -13.69 -22.10 -10.44
CA ARG A 21 -12.80 -21.06 -10.99
C ARG A 21 -13.27 -19.65 -10.67
N ALA A 22 -14.55 -19.34 -10.85
CA ALA A 22 -15.09 -18.00 -10.54
C ALA A 22 -15.01 -17.69 -9.03
N LYS A 23 -15.17 -18.72 -8.18
CA LYS A 23 -14.98 -18.60 -6.74
C LYS A 23 -13.51 -18.34 -6.39
N LEU A 24 -12.59 -19.12 -6.97
CA LEU A 24 -11.15 -18.94 -6.79
C LEU A 24 -10.67 -17.56 -7.26
N GLU A 25 -11.17 -17.09 -8.42
CA GLU A 25 -10.85 -15.77 -8.95
C GLU A 25 -11.32 -14.64 -8.02
N ARG A 26 -12.49 -14.81 -7.37
CA ARG A 26 -12.95 -13.86 -6.33
C ARG A 26 -12.10 -13.92 -5.08
N GLU A 27 -11.75 -15.10 -4.58
CA GLU A 27 -10.90 -15.28 -3.40
C GLU A 27 -9.51 -14.69 -3.63
N VAL A 28 -8.92 -14.91 -4.80
CA VAL A 28 -7.63 -14.33 -5.19
C VAL A 28 -7.73 -12.80 -5.32
N LEU A 29 -8.81 -12.28 -5.92
CA LEU A 29 -9.03 -10.83 -5.99
C LEU A 29 -9.17 -10.23 -4.59
N GLU A 30 -9.89 -10.90 -3.68
CA GLU A 30 -10.09 -10.46 -2.31
C GLU A 30 -8.78 -10.45 -1.53
N LEU A 31 -7.98 -11.52 -1.60
CA LEU A 31 -6.66 -11.61 -0.97
C LEU A 31 -5.72 -10.50 -1.47
N ASN A 32 -5.62 -10.33 -2.79
CA ASN A 32 -4.79 -9.27 -3.39
C ASN A 32 -5.24 -7.88 -2.93
N THR A 33 -6.54 -7.66 -2.85
CA THR A 33 -7.12 -6.38 -2.38
C THR A 33 -6.79 -6.14 -0.91
N GLN A 34 -6.90 -7.17 -0.06
CA GLN A 34 -6.57 -7.08 1.36
C GLN A 34 -5.07 -6.83 1.58
N GLU A 35 -4.18 -7.49 0.83
CA GLU A 35 -2.74 -7.24 0.89
C GLU A 35 -2.39 -5.81 0.50
N GLN A 36 -2.96 -5.33 -0.62
CA GLN A 36 -2.79 -3.95 -1.06
C GLN A 36 -3.32 -2.96 -0.01
N ALA A 37 -4.48 -3.23 0.58
CA ALA A 37 -5.06 -2.39 1.62
C ALA A 37 -4.20 -2.37 2.90
N ASN A 38 -3.67 -3.52 3.32
CA ASN A 38 -2.77 -3.62 4.48
C ASN A 38 -1.49 -2.83 4.26
N TYR A 39 -0.92 -2.92 3.06
CA TYR A 39 0.24 -2.12 2.68
C TYR A 39 -0.07 -0.61 2.72
N LEU A 40 -1.17 -0.19 2.10
CA LEU A 40 -1.61 1.21 2.13
C LEU A 40 -1.84 1.71 3.56
N ARG A 41 -2.45 0.91 4.45
CA ARG A 41 -2.61 1.25 5.87
C ARG A 41 -1.27 1.44 6.58
N ARG A 42 -0.27 0.58 6.34
CA ARG A 42 1.09 0.75 6.89
C ARG A 42 1.72 2.05 6.38
N LEU A 43 1.57 2.33 5.09
CA LEU A 43 2.09 3.54 4.47
C LEU A 43 1.41 4.80 5.00
N TYR A 44 0.10 4.74 5.29
CA TYR A 44 -0.63 5.82 5.94
C TYR A 44 -0.09 6.10 7.35
N ARG A 45 0.15 5.05 8.15
CA ARG A 45 0.74 5.21 9.50
C ARG A 45 2.12 5.87 9.45
N ALA A 46 2.94 5.51 8.47
CA ALA A 46 4.30 6.04 8.32
C ALA A 46 4.33 7.48 7.77
N THR A 47 3.44 7.83 6.84
CA THR A 47 3.51 9.12 6.11
C THR A 47 2.47 10.14 6.52
N ARG A 48 1.39 9.70 7.18
CA ARG A 48 0.19 10.50 7.49
C ARG A 48 -0.36 11.24 6.26
N ASN A 49 -0.21 10.65 5.08
CA ASN A 49 -0.69 11.23 3.83
C ASN A 49 -2.15 10.81 3.56
N ASN A 50 -3.07 11.77 3.63
CA ASN A 50 -4.51 11.54 3.47
C ASN A 50 -4.91 11.06 2.07
N LEU A 51 -4.08 11.25 1.04
CA LEU A 51 -4.31 10.64 -0.28
C LEU A 51 -4.41 9.11 -0.23
N ILE A 52 -3.77 8.49 0.76
CA ILE A 52 -3.79 7.04 0.94
C ILE A 52 -5.18 6.56 1.36
N VAL A 53 -5.94 7.37 2.10
CA VAL A 53 -7.33 7.04 2.49
C VAL A 53 -8.22 6.97 1.25
N TRP A 54 -8.08 7.93 0.32
CA TRP A 54 -8.79 7.91 -0.95
C TRP A 54 -8.42 6.71 -1.82
N GLN A 55 -7.15 6.30 -1.80
CA GLN A 55 -6.71 5.08 -2.49
C GLN A 55 -7.28 3.82 -1.86
N LEU A 56 -7.30 3.73 -0.52
CA LEU A 56 -7.94 2.63 0.19
C LEU A 56 -9.41 2.49 -0.23
N TYR A 57 -10.16 3.59 -0.20
CA TYR A 57 -11.55 3.62 -0.66
C TYR A 57 -11.70 3.13 -2.11
N ALA A 58 -10.86 3.63 -3.02
CA ALA A 58 -10.89 3.22 -4.43
C ALA A 58 -10.60 1.72 -4.63
N VAL A 59 -9.63 1.17 -3.88
CA VAL A 59 -9.25 -0.24 -3.92
C VAL A 59 -10.42 -1.13 -3.50
N TYR A 60 -11.07 -0.85 -2.36
CA TYR A 60 -12.25 -1.61 -1.93
C TYR A 60 -13.43 -1.48 -2.91
N ARG A 61 -13.68 -0.28 -3.43
CA ARG A 61 -14.75 -0.05 -4.43
C ARG A 61 -14.51 -0.80 -5.74
N GLN A 62 -13.28 -0.81 -6.25
CA GLN A 62 -12.94 -1.53 -7.49
C GLN A 62 -13.09 -3.03 -7.33
N ALA A 63 -12.70 -3.57 -6.17
CA ALA A 63 -12.85 -4.98 -5.84
C ALA A 63 -14.30 -5.38 -5.46
N LYS A 64 -15.23 -4.41 -5.38
CA LYS A 64 -16.62 -4.60 -4.90
C LYS A 64 -16.69 -5.23 -3.51
N LEU A 65 -15.71 -4.94 -2.66
CA LEU A 65 -15.64 -5.41 -1.28
C LEU A 65 -16.26 -4.40 -0.32
N PRO A 66 -16.73 -4.84 0.86
CA PRO A 66 -17.19 -3.92 1.89
C PRO A 66 -16.04 -3.00 2.32
N ILE A 67 -16.35 -1.71 2.42
CA ILE A 67 -15.37 -0.69 2.80
C ILE A 67 -15.24 -0.70 4.32
N PRO A 68 -14.02 -0.80 4.87
CA PRO A 68 -13.84 -0.78 6.31
C PRO A 68 -14.28 0.54 6.96
N GLU A 69 -14.86 0.42 8.16
CA GLU A 69 -15.41 1.56 8.93
C GLU A 69 -14.37 2.62 9.27
N ASP A 70 -13.11 2.23 9.50
CA ASP A 70 -12.00 3.16 9.74
C ASP A 70 -11.75 4.06 8.53
N VAL A 71 -11.90 3.52 7.31
CA VAL A 71 -11.74 4.28 6.07
C VAL A 71 -12.93 5.22 5.88
N LEU A 72 -14.16 4.74 6.12
CA LEU A 72 -15.37 5.57 6.04
C LEU A 72 -15.30 6.76 7.01
N ARG A 73 -14.96 6.51 8.27
CA ARG A 73 -14.81 7.58 9.28
C ARG A 73 -13.79 8.63 8.88
N MET A 74 -12.66 8.22 8.28
CA MET A 74 -11.67 9.19 7.79
C MET A 74 -12.21 10.02 6.62
N LEU A 75 -13.04 9.44 5.75
CA LEU A 75 -13.72 10.16 4.68
C LEU A 75 -14.77 11.13 5.23
N ASP A 76 -15.51 10.74 6.27
CA ASP A 76 -16.47 11.62 6.94
C ASP A 76 -15.77 12.85 7.53
N CYS A 77 -14.63 12.66 8.20
CA CYS A 77 -13.80 13.78 8.67
C CYS A 77 -13.36 14.72 7.54
N PHE A 78 -13.08 14.20 6.34
CA PHE A 78 -12.79 15.05 5.18
C PHE A 78 -14.05 15.77 4.68
N GLY A 79 -15.21 15.11 4.71
CA GLY A 79 -16.50 15.69 4.36
C GLY A 79 -16.84 16.87 5.27
N GLU A 80 -16.72 16.71 6.59
CA GLU A 80 -16.91 17.77 7.58
C GLU A 80 -15.93 18.94 7.34
N ALA A 81 -14.65 18.64 7.16
CA ALA A 81 -13.64 19.66 6.87
C ALA A 81 -13.93 20.42 5.57
N LEU A 82 -14.44 19.74 4.53
CA LEU A 82 -14.83 20.36 3.27
C LEU A 82 -16.08 21.23 3.39
N GLN A 83 -17.06 20.86 4.21
CA GLN A 83 -18.24 21.68 4.47
C GLN A 83 -17.88 23.02 5.11
N THR A 84 -16.86 23.04 5.96
CA THR A 84 -16.36 24.27 6.60
C THR A 84 -15.35 25.05 5.74
N ALA A 85 -14.92 24.51 4.60
CA ALA A 85 -13.89 25.13 3.78
C ALA A 85 -14.46 26.28 2.95
N SER A 86 -13.95 27.49 3.20
CA SER A 86 -14.36 28.74 2.55
C SER A 86 -13.62 29.04 1.24
N GLY A 87 -12.54 28.29 0.92
CA GLY A 87 -11.79 28.53 -0.30
C GLY A 87 -10.84 27.43 -0.74
N PRO A 88 -10.21 27.56 -1.92
CA PRO A 88 -9.40 26.51 -2.54
C PRO A 88 -8.24 25.98 -1.69
N LYS A 89 -7.66 26.83 -0.85
CA LYS A 89 -6.59 26.43 0.09
C LYS A 89 -7.12 25.55 1.22
N GLU A 90 -8.30 25.88 1.75
CA GLU A 90 -8.93 25.12 2.83
C GLU A 90 -9.47 23.79 2.31
N VAL A 91 -10.01 23.77 1.09
CA VAL A 91 -10.35 22.52 0.38
C VAL A 91 -9.13 21.62 0.22
N ALA A 92 -7.98 22.18 -0.20
CA ALA A 92 -6.75 21.40 -0.30
C ALA A 92 -6.25 20.94 1.08
N LYS A 93 -6.34 21.76 2.12
CA LYS A 93 -5.99 21.35 3.49
C LYS A 93 -6.91 20.23 4.00
N ALA A 94 -8.22 20.33 3.79
CA ALA A 94 -9.23 19.35 4.17
C ALA A 94 -8.97 17.97 3.51
N LEU A 95 -8.57 17.98 2.25
CA LEU A 95 -8.17 16.76 1.53
C LEU A 95 -6.76 16.25 1.90
N GLY A 96 -6.08 16.90 2.85
CA GLY A 96 -4.69 16.64 3.25
C GLY A 96 -3.70 16.79 2.08
N LEU A 97 -4.06 17.62 1.11
CA LEU A 97 -3.31 17.90 -0.10
C LEU A 97 -2.21 18.93 0.17
N THR A 98 -2.38 19.83 1.12
CA THR A 98 -1.34 20.81 1.49
C THR A 98 -1.04 20.76 2.98
N GLY A 99 0.23 20.91 3.35
CA GLY A 99 0.58 21.30 4.72
C GLY A 99 -0.03 22.66 5.06
N GLU A 100 0.10 23.12 6.32
CA GLU A 100 -0.54 24.35 6.82
C GLU A 100 -0.30 25.60 5.95
N LYS A 101 0.79 25.63 5.17
CA LYS A 101 1.12 26.69 4.22
C LYS A 101 0.70 26.28 2.80
N GLY A 102 -0.57 26.51 2.44
CA GLY A 102 -1.12 26.17 1.11
C GLY A 102 -0.66 27.10 -0.03
N GLY A 103 -0.44 26.53 -1.23
CA GLY A 103 -0.06 27.26 -2.47
C GLY A 103 0.39 26.34 -3.63
N ALA A 104 0.93 26.90 -4.71
CA ALA A 104 1.44 26.16 -5.89
C ALA A 104 2.51 25.11 -5.54
N GLN A 105 3.31 25.38 -4.51
CA GLN A 105 4.27 24.42 -3.94
C GLN A 105 3.57 23.20 -3.32
N GLY A 106 2.38 23.37 -2.76
CA GLY A 106 1.55 22.29 -2.24
C GLY A 106 1.03 21.38 -3.35
N ALA A 107 0.53 21.96 -4.45
CA ALA A 107 0.10 21.18 -5.62
C ALA A 107 1.25 20.35 -6.23
N ALA A 108 2.44 20.93 -6.35
CA ALA A 108 3.62 20.22 -6.82
C ALA A 108 4.07 19.11 -5.84
N ALA A 109 4.02 19.38 -4.53
CA ALA A 109 4.33 18.39 -3.50
C ALA A 109 3.39 17.19 -3.57
N LEU A 110 2.12 17.39 -3.90
CA LEU A 110 1.16 16.30 -4.08
C LEU A 110 1.35 15.51 -5.33
N ALA A 111 1.58 16.19 -6.46
CA ALA A 111 1.87 15.49 -7.71
C ALA A 111 3.10 14.59 -7.51
N LYS A 112 4.11 15.07 -6.76
CA LYS A 112 5.29 14.30 -6.37
C LYS A 112 4.95 13.16 -5.41
N ALA A 113 4.14 13.40 -4.38
CA ALA A 113 3.71 12.37 -3.42
C ALA A 113 2.87 11.27 -4.08
N LYS A 114 1.92 11.63 -4.95
CA LYS A 114 1.09 10.71 -5.75
C LYS A 114 1.93 9.86 -6.69
N ARG A 115 2.88 10.48 -7.42
CA ARG A 115 3.81 9.74 -8.28
C ARG A 115 4.65 8.76 -7.47
N HIS A 116 5.21 9.20 -6.34
CA HIS A 116 5.96 8.31 -5.45
C HIS A 116 5.09 7.14 -4.97
N LEU A 117 3.88 7.41 -4.47
CA LEU A 117 2.95 6.41 -3.97
C LEU A 117 2.59 5.36 -5.03
N HIS A 118 2.28 5.78 -6.27
CA HIS A 118 2.00 4.86 -7.37
C HIS A 118 3.19 3.97 -7.73
N LEU A 119 4.40 4.55 -7.83
CA LEU A 119 5.59 3.76 -8.15
C LEU A 119 5.86 2.72 -7.07
N VAL A 120 5.78 3.11 -5.82
CA VAL A 120 6.13 2.26 -4.69
C VAL A 120 5.07 1.18 -4.46
N THR A 121 3.78 1.49 -4.61
CA THR A 121 2.70 0.49 -4.49
C THR A 121 2.83 -0.59 -5.57
N ASP A 122 3.04 -0.21 -6.84
CA ASP A 122 3.21 -1.16 -7.93
C ASP A 122 4.44 -2.05 -7.74
N VAL A 123 5.55 -1.47 -7.28
CA VAL A 123 6.75 -2.24 -6.92
C VAL A 123 6.44 -3.21 -5.80
N HIS A 124 5.79 -2.76 -4.72
CA HIS A 124 5.51 -3.60 -3.55
C HIS A 124 4.64 -4.81 -3.91
N VAL A 125 3.51 -4.58 -4.59
CA VAL A 125 2.59 -5.64 -5.02
C VAL A 125 3.33 -6.69 -5.86
N ARG A 126 4.19 -6.24 -6.79
CA ARG A 126 4.98 -7.16 -7.63
C ARG A 126 6.06 -7.90 -6.88
N MET A 127 6.69 -7.28 -5.87
CA MET A 127 7.68 -7.93 -5.03
C MET A 127 7.04 -9.01 -4.15
N GLU A 128 5.85 -8.76 -3.59
CA GLU A 128 5.13 -9.77 -2.80
C GLU A 128 4.67 -10.93 -3.70
N HIS A 129 4.15 -10.64 -4.89
CA HIS A 129 3.84 -11.67 -5.88
C HIS A 129 5.10 -12.45 -6.32
N ASP A 130 6.25 -11.78 -6.49
CA ASP A 130 7.49 -12.47 -6.86
C ASP A 130 7.99 -13.41 -5.75
N LYS A 131 7.79 -13.05 -4.48
CA LYS A 131 8.13 -13.92 -3.34
C LYS A 131 7.28 -15.17 -3.29
N SER A 132 6.01 -15.10 -3.69
CA SER A 132 5.10 -16.26 -3.69
C SER A 132 5.36 -17.23 -4.84
N LEU A 133 6.10 -16.81 -5.88
CA LEU A 133 6.50 -17.68 -6.98
C LEU A 133 7.63 -18.66 -6.57
N PRO A 134 7.62 -19.91 -7.09
CA PRO A 134 8.70 -20.87 -6.89
C PRO A 134 10.01 -20.34 -7.49
N GLY A 135 11.15 -20.63 -6.86
CA GLY A 135 12.44 -19.96 -7.09
C GLY A 135 12.90 -19.85 -8.56
N VAL A 136 12.56 -20.83 -9.41
CA VAL A 136 12.91 -20.86 -10.84
C VAL A 136 12.11 -19.83 -11.67
N GLN A 137 10.94 -19.40 -11.18
CA GLN A 137 10.04 -18.46 -11.86
C GLN A 137 10.12 -17.04 -11.30
N ARG A 138 11.00 -16.78 -10.32
CA ARG A 138 11.17 -15.45 -9.75
C ARG A 138 11.80 -14.49 -10.75
N TRP A 139 11.20 -13.33 -10.90
CA TRP A 139 11.64 -12.23 -11.73
C TRP A 139 12.77 -11.45 -11.06
N GLY A 140 12.73 -11.35 -9.74
CA GLY A 140 13.69 -10.60 -8.95
C GLY A 140 13.52 -9.07 -9.05
N PRO A 141 14.18 -8.32 -8.15
CA PRO A 141 13.98 -6.88 -7.99
C PRO A 141 14.20 -6.06 -9.26
N GLU A 142 15.27 -6.37 -10.00
CA GLU A 142 15.71 -5.60 -11.16
C GLU A 142 14.69 -5.65 -12.30
N ARG A 143 14.12 -6.83 -12.55
CA ARG A 143 13.10 -7.02 -13.59
C ARG A 143 11.79 -6.33 -13.21
N ILE A 144 11.41 -6.38 -11.94
CA ILE A 144 10.22 -5.67 -11.41
C ILE A 144 10.37 -4.16 -11.60
N PHE A 145 11.53 -3.59 -11.25
CA PHE A 145 11.78 -2.16 -11.44
C PHE A 145 11.72 -1.76 -12.92
N ALA A 146 12.29 -2.56 -13.82
CA ALA A 146 12.26 -2.32 -15.25
C ALA A 146 10.81 -2.34 -15.80
N GLN A 147 10.00 -3.30 -15.35
CA GLN A 147 8.60 -3.42 -15.75
C GLN A 147 7.78 -2.20 -15.29
N VAL A 148 7.89 -1.82 -14.01
CA VAL A 148 7.19 -0.65 -13.46
C VAL A 148 7.62 0.64 -14.18
N ALA A 149 8.91 0.79 -14.47
CA ALA A 149 9.43 1.95 -15.19
C ALA A 149 8.81 2.07 -16.59
N ARG A 150 8.74 0.96 -17.33
CA ARG A 150 8.15 0.91 -18.68
C ARG A 150 6.67 1.31 -18.68
N GLU A 151 5.88 0.71 -17.79
CA GLU A 151 4.43 0.94 -17.73
C GLU A 151 4.08 2.35 -17.26
N LYS A 152 4.84 2.89 -16.30
CA LYS A 152 4.62 4.25 -15.78
C LYS A 152 5.33 5.32 -16.60
N LYS A 153 5.92 4.95 -17.74
CA LYS A 153 6.66 5.85 -18.65
C LYS A 153 7.69 6.69 -17.88
N THR A 154 8.49 6.03 -17.05
CA THR A 154 9.54 6.64 -16.23
C THR A 154 10.86 5.86 -16.34
N THR A 155 11.89 6.29 -15.62
CA THR A 155 13.21 5.63 -15.64
C THR A 155 13.34 4.63 -14.50
N VAL A 156 14.11 3.55 -14.71
CA VAL A 156 14.41 2.56 -13.66
C VAL A 156 15.05 3.22 -12.44
N GLY A 157 15.93 4.21 -12.66
CA GLY A 157 16.56 4.99 -11.58
C GLY A 157 15.54 5.74 -10.72
N ALA A 158 14.49 6.33 -11.32
CA ALA A 158 13.44 7.01 -10.57
C ALA A 158 12.61 6.03 -9.71
N VAL A 159 12.32 4.83 -10.25
CA VAL A 159 11.63 3.76 -9.51
C VAL A 159 12.48 3.29 -8.33
N LYS A 160 13.78 2.98 -8.56
CA LYS A 160 14.71 2.59 -7.50
C LYS A 160 14.86 3.65 -6.41
N ALA A 161 14.97 4.92 -6.79
CA ALA A 161 15.07 6.02 -5.84
C ALA A 161 13.79 6.21 -5.02
N ALA A 162 12.62 6.05 -5.63
CA ALA A 162 11.34 6.06 -4.93
C ALA A 162 11.24 4.88 -3.95
N TRP A 163 11.61 3.68 -4.38
CA TRP A 163 11.61 2.48 -3.53
C TRP A 163 12.56 2.61 -2.35
N ARG A 164 13.80 3.10 -2.56
CA ARG A 164 14.77 3.33 -1.49
C ARG A 164 14.26 4.32 -0.44
N ARG A 165 13.76 5.48 -0.87
CA ARG A 165 13.17 6.49 0.04
C ARG A 165 11.97 5.95 0.82
N HIS A 166 11.25 4.99 0.24
CA HIS A 166 10.15 4.33 0.91
C HIS A 166 10.64 3.34 1.98
N LEU A 167 11.62 2.51 1.66
CA LEU A 167 12.26 1.61 2.64
C LEU A 167 12.83 2.40 3.83
N GLU A 168 13.52 3.52 3.57
CA GLU A 168 14.03 4.43 4.61
C GLU A 168 12.94 5.00 5.55
N ARG A 169 11.67 5.03 5.11
CA ARG A 169 10.53 5.52 5.89
C ARG A 169 9.76 4.41 6.61
N ILE A 170 9.74 3.20 6.07
CA ILE A 170 8.98 2.07 6.62
C ILE A 170 9.85 1.21 7.53
N GLU A 171 11.10 0.99 7.17
CA GLU A 171 12.05 0.36 8.07
C GLU A 171 12.56 1.45 9.03
N PRO A 172 12.24 1.39 10.33
CA PRO A 172 12.98 2.21 11.26
C PRO A 172 14.44 1.84 11.06
N LYS A 173 15.33 2.83 10.89
CA LYS A 173 16.78 2.62 11.05
C LYS A 173 16.90 1.68 12.23
N ARG A 174 17.43 0.46 12.02
CA ARG A 174 17.89 -0.36 13.14
C ARG A 174 18.83 0.56 13.89
N ALA A 175 18.34 1.16 14.98
CA ALA A 175 19.18 1.89 15.89
C ALA A 175 20.25 0.87 16.22
N GLY A 176 21.49 1.20 15.88
CA GLY A 176 22.63 0.34 16.16
C GLY A 176 22.44 -0.16 17.57
N SER A 177 22.43 -1.47 17.72
CA SER A 177 22.42 -2.12 19.02
C SER A 177 23.67 -1.63 19.76
N ALA A 178 23.55 -0.50 20.44
CA ALA A 178 24.36 -0.21 21.60
C ALA A 178 24.00 -1.36 22.53
N THR A 179 24.89 -2.35 22.52
CA THR A 179 24.86 -3.52 23.37
C THR A 179 24.51 -3.05 24.77
N THR A 180 23.55 -3.70 25.42
CA THR A 180 23.12 -3.43 26.80
C THR A 180 24.30 -3.32 27.77
N VAL A 181 25.44 -3.93 27.40
CA VAL A 181 26.75 -3.83 28.05
C VAL A 181 27.31 -2.41 28.07
N ASP A 182 27.19 -1.62 27.01
CA ASP A 182 27.73 -0.24 26.95
C ASP A 182 26.96 0.72 27.86
N ALA A 183 25.64 0.53 27.96
CA ALA A 183 24.77 1.29 28.85
C ALA A 183 25.05 0.97 30.33
N ILE A 184 25.29 -0.31 30.66
CA ILE A 184 25.67 -0.74 32.02
C ILE A 184 27.08 -0.24 32.38
N THR A 185 28.01 -0.27 31.43
CA THR A 185 29.40 0.19 31.64
C THR A 185 29.46 1.71 31.84
N ALA A 186 28.58 2.48 31.19
CA ALA A 186 28.44 3.91 31.41
C ALA A 186 27.80 4.26 32.77
N ALA A 187 26.87 3.44 33.25
CA ALA A 187 26.19 3.64 34.54
C ALA A 187 27.07 3.33 35.76
N LEU A 188 28.09 2.48 35.61
CA LEU A 188 29.00 2.07 36.69
C LEU A 188 30.24 2.97 36.85
N ARG A 189 30.39 4.03 36.05
CA ARG A 189 31.51 4.97 36.23
C ARG A 189 31.29 5.84 37.48
N PRO A 190 32.17 5.81 38.48
CA PRO A 190 32.03 6.63 39.67
C PRO A 190 32.13 8.11 39.30
N ARG A 191 31.05 8.87 39.60
CA ARG A 191 31.06 10.32 39.46
C ARG A 191 32.04 10.90 40.48
N LYS A 192 33.09 11.59 40.00
CA LYS A 192 33.96 12.40 40.85
C LYS A 192 33.10 13.45 41.56
N VAL A 193 33.00 13.32 42.88
CA VAL A 193 32.43 14.32 43.77
C VAL A 193 33.41 15.49 43.77
N ARG A 194 32.93 16.69 43.44
CA ARG A 194 33.64 17.95 43.65
C ARG A 194 33.15 18.55 44.96
#